data_AF-A0A8S3IKD5-F1
#
_entry.id   AF-A0A8S3IKD5-F1
#
_cell.length_a   1.000
_cell.length_b   1.000
_cell.length_c   1.000
_cell.angle_alpha   90.00
_cell.angle_beta   90.00
_cell.angle_gamma   90.00
#
_symmetry.space_group_name_H-M   'P 1'
#
loop_
_entity.id
_entity.type
_entity.pdbx_description
1 polymer ?
#
loop_
_entity_poly.entity_id
_entity_poly.type
_entity_poly.pdbx_seq_one_letter_code
_entity_poly.pdbx_strand_id
1 'polypeptide(L)'
;MSRTWLFHVLISLCLIKHITAVSVDSQSLLGCEAIIRPSRIYPYSPANYDYTSNTPSQCIQSCSSAGYVYASVSAGQLCFCGSTTANTTFLNLTTTSCQITVCTGDSTLYCGDDDYELVYSSLG
;
A
#
# COMPACT_ATOMS: atom_id res chain seq x y z
N MET A 1 -26.00 47.86 -3.15
CA MET A 1 -24.72 47.11 -3.23
C MET A 1 -24.31 46.74 -1.81
N SER A 2 -24.75 45.59 -1.30
CA SER A 2 -24.53 45.24 0.12
C SER A 2 -24.53 43.72 0.34
N ARG A 3 -23.33 43.20 0.58
CA ARG A 3 -22.94 42.19 1.59
C ARG A 3 -23.65 40.83 1.68
N THR A 4 -24.47 40.41 0.71
CA THR A 4 -25.00 39.03 0.68
C THR A 4 -24.18 38.06 -0.18
N TRP A 5 -23.35 38.55 -1.11
CA TRP A 5 -22.50 37.72 -1.97
C TRP A 5 -21.18 37.24 -1.34
N LEU A 6 -20.87 37.65 -0.11
CA LEU A 6 -19.68 37.17 0.62
C LEU A 6 -19.97 36.02 1.59
N PHE A 7 -21.25 35.73 1.87
CA PHE A 7 -21.61 34.64 2.78
C PHE A 7 -21.83 33.29 2.08
N HIS A 8 -22.06 33.26 0.77
CA HIS A 8 -22.20 31.99 0.04
C HIS A 8 -20.88 31.39 -0.45
N VAL A 9 -19.79 32.16 -0.53
CA VAL A 9 -18.48 31.62 -0.90
C VAL A 9 -17.75 31.00 0.30
N LEU A 10 -18.16 31.33 1.53
CA LEU A 10 -17.54 30.79 2.76
C LEU A 10 -18.24 29.53 3.30
N ILE A 11 -19.46 29.22 2.88
CA ILE A 11 -20.18 28.01 3.32
C ILE A 11 -19.90 26.81 2.41
N SER A 12 -19.35 27.03 1.21
CA SER A 12 -18.96 25.94 0.29
C SER A 12 -17.55 25.39 0.49
N LEU A 13 -16.74 25.92 1.41
CA LEU A 13 -15.37 25.42 1.66
C LEU A 13 -15.25 24.46 2.86
N CYS A 14 -16.37 24.11 3.52
CA CYS A 14 -16.34 23.20 4.68
C CYS A 14 -17.24 21.97 4.55
N LEU A 15 -17.81 21.70 3.37
CA LEU A 15 -18.63 20.49 3.13
C LEU A 15 -17.90 19.40 2.31
N ILE A 16 -16.62 19.59 1.97
CA ILE A 16 -15.76 18.52 1.42
C ILE A 16 -14.65 18.16 2.42
N LYS A 17 -14.96 18.14 3.72
CA LYS A 17 -14.09 17.55 4.75
C LYS A 17 -14.60 16.19 5.25
N HIS A 18 -15.50 15.56 4.51
CA HIS A 18 -15.85 14.14 4.69
C HIS A 18 -15.13 13.23 3.70
N ILE A 19 -13.89 13.57 3.33
CA ILE A 19 -12.98 12.54 2.84
C ILE A 19 -12.17 12.15 4.06
N THR A 20 -12.58 11.03 4.68
CA THR A 20 -11.76 10.30 5.62
C THR A 20 -10.35 10.22 5.04
N ALA A 21 -9.36 10.62 5.82
CA ALA A 21 -7.97 10.27 5.55
C ALA A 21 -7.83 8.74 5.72
N VAL A 22 -8.42 7.97 4.81
CA VAL A 22 -8.04 6.59 4.61
C VAL A 22 -6.69 6.71 3.93
N SER A 23 -5.62 6.26 4.60
CA SER A 23 -4.29 6.22 3.99
C SER A 23 -4.40 5.54 2.63
N VAL A 24 -3.78 6.11 1.60
CA VAL A 24 -3.80 5.56 0.23
C VAL A 24 -3.39 4.08 0.25
N ASP A 25 -2.51 3.70 1.17
CA ASP A 25 -2.09 2.32 1.45
C ASP A 25 -3.24 1.38 1.81
N SER A 26 -4.23 1.86 2.58
CA SER A 26 -5.33 1.01 3.06
C SER A 26 -6.40 0.74 1.99
N GLN A 27 -6.55 1.60 0.98
CA GLN A 27 -7.50 1.38 -0.12
C GLN A 27 -6.96 0.39 -1.15
N SER A 28 -5.64 0.34 -1.31
CA SER A 28 -4.97 -0.57 -2.23
C SER A 28 -4.67 -1.94 -1.61
N LEU A 29 -4.78 -2.11 -0.29
CA LEU A 29 -4.48 -3.38 0.38
C LEU A 29 -5.46 -4.48 -0.05
N LEU A 30 -4.94 -5.50 -0.71
CA LEU A 30 -5.71 -6.68 -1.13
C LEU A 30 -5.74 -7.72 -0.01
N GLY A 31 -4.64 -7.86 0.72
CA GLY A 31 -4.58 -8.72 1.89
C GLY A 31 -3.17 -9.20 2.18
N CYS A 32 -3.08 -10.31 2.90
CA CYS A 32 -1.82 -10.97 3.22
C CYS A 32 -1.79 -12.40 2.70
N GLU A 33 -0.62 -12.85 2.27
CA GLU A 33 -0.41 -14.25 1.92
C GLU A 33 1.00 -14.73 2.29
N ALA A 34 1.16 -16.06 2.33
CA ALA A 34 2.46 -16.68 2.59
C ALA A 34 3.36 -16.59 1.34
N ILE A 35 4.64 -16.31 1.55
CA ILE A 35 5.63 -16.27 0.49
C ILE A 35 5.94 -17.71 0.04
N ILE A 36 5.57 -18.04 -1.19
CA ILE A 36 5.85 -19.36 -1.77
C ILE A 36 7.29 -19.39 -2.31
N ARG A 37 8.11 -20.31 -1.80
CA ARG A 37 9.52 -20.48 -2.23
C ARG A 37 9.72 -21.82 -2.97
N PRO A 38 10.56 -21.87 -4.02
CA PRO A 38 11.42 -20.79 -4.53
C PRO A 38 10.72 -19.81 -5.48
N SER A 39 9.52 -20.15 -5.95
CA SER A 39 8.78 -19.38 -6.96
C SER A 39 7.83 -18.36 -6.34
N ARG A 40 8.34 -17.18 -5.99
CA ARG A 40 7.51 -16.06 -5.49
C ARG A 40 6.54 -15.60 -6.58
N ILE A 41 5.28 -15.36 -6.20
CA ILE A 41 4.20 -14.87 -7.08
C ILE A 41 4.49 -13.46 -7.63
N TYR A 42 5.14 -12.63 -6.81
CA TYR A 42 5.66 -11.31 -7.18
C TYR A 42 7.19 -11.40 -7.32
N PRO A 43 7.72 -11.82 -8.49
CA PRO A 43 9.14 -12.18 -8.61
C PRO A 43 10.06 -10.98 -8.89
N TYR A 44 9.52 -9.79 -9.15
CA TYR A 44 10.31 -8.66 -9.62
C TYR A 44 10.58 -7.67 -8.49
N SER A 45 11.82 -7.18 -8.39
CA SER A 45 12.12 -6.02 -7.55
C SER A 45 12.23 -4.78 -8.45
N PRO A 46 11.61 -3.64 -8.08
CA PRO A 46 11.69 -2.43 -8.89
C PRO A 46 13.12 -1.89 -8.95
N ALA A 47 13.51 -1.37 -10.12
CA ALA A 47 14.86 -0.84 -10.32
C ALA A 47 15.12 0.39 -9.43
N ASN A 48 16.33 0.48 -8.86
CA ASN A 48 16.77 1.59 -8.00
C ASN A 48 15.90 1.83 -6.75
N TYR A 49 15.30 0.78 -6.19
CA TYR A 49 14.48 0.87 -4.98
C TYR A 49 15.33 1.15 -3.72
N ASP A 50 14.88 2.10 -2.88
CA ASP A 50 15.52 2.39 -1.60
C ASP A 50 14.96 1.51 -0.47
N TYR A 51 15.68 0.44 -0.15
CA TYR A 51 15.31 -0.49 0.91
C TYR A 51 15.42 0.10 2.33
N THR A 52 16.14 1.22 2.50
CA THR A 52 16.28 1.88 3.80
C THR A 52 15.07 2.75 4.15
N SER A 53 14.27 3.08 3.15
CA SER A 53 13.05 3.87 3.31
C SER A 53 11.87 3.17 2.63
N ASN A 54 11.61 1.90 2.93
CA ASN A 54 10.48 1.18 2.36
C ASN A 54 9.17 1.61 3.03
N THR A 55 8.11 1.83 2.26
CA THR A 55 6.72 1.94 2.73
C THR A 55 5.80 1.29 1.68
N PRO A 56 4.56 0.90 2.05
CA PRO A 56 3.59 0.41 1.08
C PRO A 56 3.38 1.39 -0.08
N SER A 57 3.22 2.68 0.20
CA SER A 57 3.02 3.72 -0.81
C SER A 57 4.18 3.80 -1.82
N GLN A 58 5.42 3.79 -1.32
CA GLN A 58 6.61 3.82 -2.19
C GLN A 58 6.72 2.56 -3.04
N CYS A 59 6.40 1.39 -2.47
CA CYS A 59 6.42 0.13 -3.20
C CYS A 59 5.36 0.10 -4.30
N ILE A 60 4.12 0.49 -3.97
CA ILE A 60 3.00 0.66 -4.91
C ILE A 60 3.41 1.58 -6.07
N GLN A 61 3.94 2.76 -5.77
CA GLN A 61 4.32 3.73 -6.79
C GLN A 61 5.45 3.21 -7.69
N SER A 62 6.43 2.51 -7.11
CA SER A 62 7.57 1.96 -7.85
C SER A 62 7.13 0.82 -8.77
N CYS A 63 6.28 -0.10 -8.29
CA CYS A 63 5.74 -1.19 -9.10
C CYS A 63 4.81 -0.69 -10.20
N SER A 64 3.97 0.30 -9.90
CA SER A 64 3.11 0.97 -10.88
C SER A 64 3.93 1.62 -12.00
N SER A 65 4.98 2.36 -11.63
CA SER A 65 5.89 3.02 -12.58
C SER A 65 6.66 2.02 -13.45
N ALA A 66 6.91 0.82 -12.93
CA ALA A 66 7.53 -0.29 -13.66
C ALA A 66 6.54 -1.11 -14.52
N GLY A 67 5.25 -0.76 -14.52
CA GLY A 67 4.22 -1.41 -15.33
C GLY A 67 3.60 -2.67 -14.72
N TYR A 68 3.81 -2.90 -13.42
CA TYR A 68 3.20 -4.01 -12.69
C TYR A 68 1.90 -3.60 -12.03
N VAL A 69 0.95 -4.53 -11.93
CA VAL A 69 -0.39 -4.28 -11.39
C VAL A 69 -0.51 -4.61 -9.90
N TYR A 70 0.47 -5.32 -9.34
CA TYR A 70 0.55 -5.64 -7.90
C TYR A 70 1.90 -5.25 -7.32
N ALA A 71 1.87 -4.87 -6.05
CA ALA A 71 3.03 -4.63 -5.21
C ALA A 71 2.89 -5.48 -3.95
N SER A 72 4.00 -5.99 -3.44
CA SER A 72 4.05 -6.68 -2.16
C SER A 72 5.21 -6.21 -1.31
N VAL A 73 4.97 -6.07 -0.01
CA VAL A 73 6.00 -5.71 0.98
C VAL A 73 6.20 -6.84 1.96
N SER A 74 7.46 -7.12 2.30
CA SER A 74 7.85 -8.19 3.22
C SER A 74 9.12 -7.82 4.01
N ALA A 75 9.35 -8.47 5.14
CA ALA A 75 10.52 -8.31 5.99
C ALA A 75 10.87 -6.84 6.33
N GLY A 76 9.88 -5.93 6.39
CA GLY A 76 10.09 -4.51 6.70
C GLY A 76 10.65 -3.67 5.55
N GLN A 77 11.67 -4.18 4.87
CA GLN A 77 12.44 -3.45 3.86
C GLN A 77 12.21 -3.88 2.42
N LEU A 78 11.66 -5.08 2.19
CA LEU A 78 11.57 -5.64 0.84
C LEU A 78 10.31 -5.16 0.14
N CYS A 79 10.47 -4.87 -1.15
CA CYS A 79 9.40 -4.54 -2.09
C CYS A 79 9.53 -5.43 -3.33
N PHE A 80 8.42 -6.03 -3.73
CA PHE A 80 8.31 -6.84 -4.93
C PHE A 80 7.08 -6.45 -5.76
N CYS A 81 7.14 -6.77 -7.04
CA CYS A 81 6.14 -6.44 -8.04
C CYS A 81 5.73 -7.71 -8.81
N GLY A 82 4.48 -7.72 -9.28
CA GLY A 82 3.99 -8.80 -10.13
C GLY A 82 2.80 -8.36 -10.99
N SER A 83 2.55 -9.13 -12.05
CA SER A 83 1.41 -8.91 -12.94
C SER A 83 0.24 -9.83 -12.64
N THR A 84 0.43 -10.80 -11.75
CA THR A 84 -0.55 -11.81 -11.35
C THR A 84 -0.61 -11.88 -9.83
N THR A 85 -1.79 -12.09 -9.28
CA THR A 85 -1.96 -12.52 -7.88
C THR A 85 -2.01 -14.03 -7.81
N ALA A 86 -1.85 -14.58 -6.62
CA ALA A 86 -1.99 -16.02 -6.38
C ALA A 86 -3.40 -16.56 -6.72
N ASN A 87 -4.40 -15.69 -6.93
CA ASN A 87 -5.83 -16.05 -6.99
C ASN A 87 -6.29 -16.89 -5.78
N THR A 88 -5.61 -16.76 -4.65
CA THR A 88 -5.95 -17.43 -3.39
C THR A 88 -6.77 -16.51 -2.50
N THR A 89 -7.45 -17.10 -1.52
CA THR A 89 -8.08 -16.33 -0.44
C THR A 89 -6.97 -15.76 0.43
N PHE A 90 -6.85 -14.43 0.47
CA PHE A 90 -5.95 -13.76 1.40
C PHE A 90 -6.23 -14.17 2.84
N LEU A 91 -5.15 -14.29 3.62
CA LEU A 91 -5.22 -14.61 5.04
C LEU A 91 -5.80 -13.41 5.80
N ASN A 92 -6.53 -13.70 6.88
CA ASN A 92 -7.07 -12.66 7.74
C ASN A 92 -5.92 -11.93 8.46
N LEU A 93 -5.83 -10.61 8.26
CA LEU A 93 -4.77 -9.76 8.79
C LEU A 93 -4.66 -9.83 10.33
N THR A 94 -5.77 -10.12 11.03
CA THR A 94 -5.82 -10.16 12.50
C THR A 94 -5.40 -11.49 13.10
N THR A 95 -5.38 -12.57 12.32
CA THR A 95 -5.03 -13.93 12.81
C THR A 95 -3.66 -14.39 12.35
N THR A 96 -2.97 -13.58 11.55
CA THR A 96 -1.83 -14.01 10.75
C THR A 96 -0.65 -13.08 11.00
N SER A 97 0.58 -13.61 10.95
CA SER A 97 1.88 -12.96 11.14
C SER A 97 2.21 -11.82 10.14
N CYS A 98 1.21 -11.22 9.51
CA CYS A 98 1.33 -10.27 8.41
C CYS A 98 1.62 -8.83 8.85
N GLN A 99 1.38 -8.53 10.12
CA GLN A 99 1.60 -7.22 10.74
C GLN A 99 2.60 -7.35 11.90
N ILE A 100 3.70 -8.08 11.67
CA ILE A 100 4.77 -8.25 12.65
C ILE A 100 5.85 -7.20 12.44
N THR A 101 6.36 -7.09 11.21
CA THR A 101 7.53 -6.27 10.93
C THR A 101 7.10 -4.91 10.41
N VAL A 102 7.59 -3.86 11.09
CA VAL A 102 7.35 -2.47 10.67
C VAL A 102 8.19 -2.12 9.45
N CYS A 103 7.71 -1.16 8.66
CA CYS A 103 8.40 -0.70 7.48
C CYS A 103 9.65 0.12 7.83
N THR A 104 10.72 0.02 7.02
CA THR A 104 11.97 0.78 7.27
C THR A 104 11.81 2.29 7.06
N GLY A 105 10.91 2.71 6.18
CA GLY A 105 10.62 4.12 5.89
C GLY A 105 9.57 4.75 6.81
N ASP A 106 8.76 3.93 7.50
CA ASP A 106 7.74 4.41 8.42
C ASP A 106 7.39 3.33 9.46
N SER A 107 7.78 3.55 10.71
CA SER A 107 7.54 2.60 11.81
C SER A 107 6.08 2.54 12.28
N THR A 108 5.21 3.38 11.74
CA THR A 108 3.76 3.33 11.97
C THR A 108 3.04 2.41 11.00
N LEU A 109 3.74 1.90 9.98
CA LEU A 109 3.22 1.02 8.95
C LEU A 109 3.83 -0.39 9.08
N TYR A 110 3.07 -1.39 8.65
CA TYR A 110 3.52 -2.78 8.60
C TYR A 110 3.92 -3.18 7.18
N CYS A 111 4.98 -3.98 7.08
CA CYS A 111 5.56 -4.46 5.83
C CYS A 111 5.82 -5.97 5.89
N GLY A 112 4.81 -6.74 6.33
CA GLY A 112 4.84 -8.20 6.33
C GLY A 112 5.81 -8.80 7.36
N ASP A 113 6.42 -9.92 6.98
CA ASP A 113 7.48 -10.64 7.68
C ASP A 113 8.32 -11.45 6.66
N ASP A 114 9.24 -12.31 7.11
CA ASP A 114 10.09 -13.17 6.24
C ASP A 114 9.31 -14.26 5.50
N ASP A 115 8.18 -14.69 6.08
CA ASP A 115 7.32 -15.77 5.58
C ASP A 115 5.98 -15.28 5.01
N TYR A 116 5.60 -14.03 5.29
CA TYR A 116 4.32 -13.45 4.89
C TYR A 116 4.49 -12.07 4.27
N GLU A 117 3.76 -11.80 3.19
CA GLU A 117 3.78 -10.52 2.49
C GLU A 117 2.41 -9.85 2.50
N LEU A 118 2.41 -8.51 2.62
CA LEU A 118 1.21 -7.70 2.41
C LEU A 118 1.15 -7.32 0.93
N VAL A 119 0.02 -7.59 0.29
CA VAL A 119 -0.21 -7.43 -1.14
C VAL A 119 -1.14 -6.26 -1.38
N TYR A 120 -0.75 -5.39 -2.32
CA TYR A 120 -1.46 -4.18 -2.70
C TYR A 120 -1.71 -4.15 -4.21
N SER A 121 -2.82 -3.51 -4.62
CA SER A 121 -3.01 -3.05 -5.99
C SER A 121 -2.04 -1.90 -6.29
N SER A 122 -1.29 -2.02 -7.39
CA SER A 122 -0.43 -0.95 -7.90
C SER A 122 -1.14 -0.02 -8.88
N LEU A 123 -2.37 -0.37 -9.27
CA LEU A 123 -3.24 0.44 -10.10
C LEU A 123 -4.11 1.31 -9.18
N GLY A 124 -3.62 2.51 -8.88
CA GLY A 124 -4.30 3.54 -8.10
C GLY A 124 -4.33 4.86 -8.84
#